data_AF-A0A512E3J3-F1
#
_entry.id   AF-A0A512E3J3-F1
#
_cell.length_a   1.000
_cell.length_b   1.000
_cell.length_c   1.000
_cell.angle_alpha   90.00
_cell.angle_beta   90.00
_cell.angle_gamma   90.00
#
_symmetry.space_group_name_H-M   'P 1'
#
loop_
_entity.id
_entity.type
_entity.pdbx_description
1 polymer ?
#
loop_
_entity_poly.entity_id
_entity_poly.type
_entity_poly.pdbx_seq_one_letter_code
_entity_poly.pdbx_strand_id
1 'polypeptide(L)'
;MKIGEIQTVKLDKPGARYGEEFSENGKVVFKSRESAVSEIHRLWNNAQQHFVSIGRWLNAAKDALPHGEYEQMVVEQLPFSPSIARQLRTAAEFVDSGIIPREQLPDSYATVYQIATLPKPILEEAKQKAMIRPSITRRELTELKRLHKSSSSVPHVDMAKLIERRRRLLVELLKIRRQMKDANSRI
;
A
#
# COMPACT_ATOMS: atom_id res chain seq x y z
N MET A 1 -41.53 19.17 -21.27
CA MET A 1 -40.24 18.51 -21.01
C MET A 1 -39.31 18.80 -22.17
N LYS A 2 -38.34 19.72 -22.03
CA LYS A 2 -37.30 19.91 -23.04
C LYS A 2 -36.30 18.76 -22.90
N ILE A 3 -36.17 17.95 -23.95
CA ILE A 3 -35.12 16.95 -24.10
C ILE A 3 -33.80 17.73 -23.97
N GLY A 4 -33.01 17.41 -22.94
CA GLY A 4 -31.80 18.16 -22.59
C GLY A 4 -30.88 18.29 -23.79
N GLU A 5 -30.53 19.53 -24.14
CA GLU A 5 -29.58 19.84 -25.21
C GLU A 5 -28.28 19.06 -24.96
N ILE A 6 -27.93 18.18 -25.90
CA ILE A 6 -26.62 17.51 -25.92
C ILE A 6 -25.58 18.61 -26.16
N GLN A 7 -24.93 19.06 -25.10
CA GLN A 7 -23.86 20.04 -25.21
C GLN A 7 -22.58 19.33 -25.66
N THR A 8 -22.20 19.48 -26.92
CA THR A 8 -20.92 18.95 -27.42
C THR A 8 -19.81 19.91 -27.03
N VAL A 9 -18.93 19.51 -26.12
CA VAL A 9 -17.74 20.29 -25.77
C VAL A 9 -16.61 19.94 -26.73
N LYS A 10 -16.14 20.93 -27.50
CA LYS A 10 -15.03 20.77 -28.43
C LYS A 10 -13.72 20.67 -27.64
N LEU A 11 -13.05 19.53 -27.72
CA LEU A 11 -11.64 19.40 -27.34
C LEU A 11 -10.87 19.22 -28.64
N ASP A 12 -9.97 20.14 -28.96
CA ASP A 12 -9.10 19.96 -30.12
C ASP A 12 -8.20 18.75 -29.85
N LYS A 13 -8.14 17.83 -30.83
CA LYS A 13 -7.44 16.54 -30.74
C LYS A 13 -6.00 16.79 -30.24
N PRO A 14 -5.64 16.41 -28.99
CA PRO A 14 -4.25 16.35 -28.61
C PRO A 14 -3.61 15.27 -29.50
N GLY A 15 -2.32 15.42 -29.84
CA GLY A 15 -1.63 14.50 -30.77
C GLY A 15 -1.81 13.00 -30.43
N ALA A 16 -1.33 12.13 -31.34
CA ALA A 16 -1.61 10.68 -31.40
C ALA A 16 -1.78 9.94 -30.05
N ARG A 17 -0.98 10.27 -29.03
CA ARG A 17 -1.00 9.67 -27.69
C ARG A 17 -2.34 9.70 -26.95
N TYR A 18 -3.19 10.71 -27.16
CA TYR A 18 -4.50 10.82 -26.50
C TYR A 18 -5.67 10.70 -27.49
N GLY A 19 -5.39 10.36 -28.75
CA GLY A 19 -6.36 10.39 -29.85
C GLY A 19 -7.32 9.22 -29.91
N GLU A 20 -6.98 8.09 -29.29
CA GLU A 20 -7.70 6.81 -29.42
C GLU A 20 -9.02 6.76 -28.62
N GLU A 21 -9.12 7.52 -27.53
CA GLU A 21 -10.34 7.57 -26.70
C GLU A 21 -11.39 8.55 -27.24
N PHE A 22 -11.04 9.32 -28.27
CA PHE A 22 -12.01 10.12 -28.98
C PHE A 22 -12.75 9.24 -29.99
N SER A 23 -14.09 9.33 -30.00
CA SER A 23 -14.91 8.87 -31.16
C SER A 23 -14.27 9.34 -32.47
N GLU A 24 -14.52 8.65 -33.60
CA GLU A 24 -13.98 8.86 -34.97
C GLU A 24 -13.74 10.33 -35.40
N ASN A 25 -14.33 11.31 -34.72
CA ASN A 25 -14.17 12.74 -34.92
C ASN A 25 -13.40 13.55 -33.84
N GLY A 26 -12.67 12.96 -32.89
CA GLY A 26 -11.91 13.76 -31.92
C GLY A 26 -12.77 14.42 -30.83
N LYS A 27 -13.97 13.91 -30.53
CA LYS A 27 -14.94 14.58 -29.65
C LYS A 27 -15.31 13.75 -28.41
N VAL A 28 -15.28 14.38 -27.24
CA VAL A 28 -15.97 13.89 -26.03
C VAL A 28 -17.42 14.37 -26.11
N VAL A 29 -18.37 13.44 -26.26
CA VAL A 29 -19.79 13.77 -26.36
C VAL A 29 -20.40 13.83 -24.96
N PHE A 30 -20.60 15.03 -24.43
CA PHE A 30 -21.34 15.22 -23.19
C PHE A 30 -22.85 15.15 -23.47
N LYS A 31 -23.47 14.04 -23.09
CA LYS A 31 -24.91 13.80 -23.27
C LYS A 31 -25.73 14.30 -22.08
N SER A 32 -25.29 13.97 -20.87
CA SER A 32 -25.91 14.39 -19.61
C SER A 32 -24.90 14.28 -18.47
N ARG A 33 -25.23 14.89 -17.32
CA ARG A 33 -24.44 14.76 -16.08
C ARG A 33 -24.28 13.29 -15.69
N GLU A 34 -25.35 12.52 -15.73
CA GLU A 34 -25.37 11.10 -15.35
C GLU A 34 -24.49 10.27 -16.29
N SER A 35 -24.58 10.51 -17.60
CA SER A 35 -23.75 9.85 -18.60
C SER A 35 -22.27 10.19 -18.42
N ALA A 36 -21.95 11.45 -18.08
CA ALA A 36 -20.57 11.86 -17.84
C ALA A 36 -19.99 11.22 -16.58
N VAL A 37 -20.75 11.20 -15.47
CA VAL A 37 -20.33 10.51 -14.23
C VAL A 37 -20.08 9.03 -14.50
N SER A 38 -20.99 8.36 -15.21
CA SER A 38 -20.83 6.94 -15.53
C SER A 38 -19.60 6.67 -16.39
N GLU A 39 -19.34 7.51 -17.39
CA GLU A 39 -18.18 7.33 -18.28
C GLU A 39 -16.87 7.61 -17.57
N ILE A 40 -16.83 8.66 -16.72
CA ILE A 40 -15.66 8.95 -15.87
C ILE A 40 -15.37 7.78 -14.93
N HIS A 41 -16.38 7.23 -14.26
CA HIS A 41 -16.21 6.05 -13.41
C HIS A 41 -15.68 4.84 -14.19
N ARG A 42 -16.16 4.63 -15.42
CA ARG A 42 -15.70 3.54 -16.29
C ARG A 42 -14.22 3.69 -16.65
N LEU A 43 -13.81 4.86 -17.14
CA LEU A 43 -12.42 5.18 -17.51
C LEU A 43 -11.50 5.10 -16.28
N TRP A 44 -11.96 5.66 -15.16
CA TRP A 44 -11.23 5.63 -13.90
C TRP A 44 -11.00 4.19 -13.45
N ASN A 45 -12.04 3.36 -13.36
CA ASN A 45 -11.91 1.95 -13.01
C ASN A 45 -10.97 1.22 -13.97
N ASN A 46 -11.12 1.44 -15.27
CA ASN A 46 -10.26 0.84 -16.30
C ASN A 46 -8.77 1.14 -16.04
N ALA A 47 -8.41 2.40 -15.78
CA ALA A 47 -7.03 2.78 -15.48
C ALA A 47 -6.46 2.01 -14.27
N GLN A 48 -7.27 1.79 -13.24
CA GLN A 48 -6.85 1.01 -12.06
C GLN A 48 -6.57 -0.45 -12.41
N GLN A 49 -7.45 -1.08 -13.20
CA GLN A 49 -7.25 -2.46 -13.64
C GLN A 49 -5.96 -2.60 -14.44
N HIS A 50 -5.62 -1.59 -15.24
CA HIS A 50 -4.37 -1.56 -15.99
C HIS A 50 -3.15 -1.44 -15.07
N PHE A 51 -3.19 -0.64 -14.00
CA PHE A 51 -2.07 -0.56 -13.06
C PHE A 51 -1.77 -1.91 -12.39
N VAL A 52 -2.81 -2.63 -11.95
CA VAL A 52 -2.64 -3.98 -11.39
C VAL A 52 -2.09 -4.94 -12.45
N SER A 53 -2.62 -4.88 -13.68
CA SER A 53 -2.17 -5.74 -14.78
C SER A 53 -0.71 -5.48 -15.17
N ILE A 54 -0.28 -4.21 -15.22
CA ILE A 54 1.12 -3.83 -15.41
C ILE A 54 2.00 -4.42 -14.30
N GLY A 55 1.57 -4.30 -13.04
CA GLY A 55 2.27 -4.90 -11.91
C GLY A 55 2.45 -6.42 -12.03
N ARG A 56 1.41 -7.14 -12.49
CA ARG A 56 1.48 -8.58 -12.76
C ARG A 56 2.48 -8.93 -13.86
N TRP A 57 2.47 -8.19 -14.97
CA TRP A 57 3.46 -8.36 -16.04
C TRP A 57 4.89 -8.11 -15.55
N LEU A 58 5.09 -7.09 -14.72
CA LEU A 58 6.39 -6.82 -14.10
C LEU A 58 6.84 -7.93 -13.12
N ASN A 59 5.90 -8.57 -12.43
CA ASN A 59 6.20 -9.74 -11.60
C ASN A 59 6.63 -10.92 -12.47
N ALA A 60 5.82 -11.28 -13.46
CA ALA A 60 6.12 -12.37 -14.40
C ALA A 60 7.46 -12.15 -15.14
N ALA A 61 7.74 -10.92 -15.59
CA ALA A 61 8.99 -10.59 -16.26
C ALA A 61 10.21 -10.79 -15.35
N LYS A 62 10.15 -10.39 -14.08
CA LYS A 62 11.28 -10.62 -13.16
C LYS A 62 11.51 -12.09 -12.84
N ASP A 63 10.45 -12.89 -12.82
CA ASP A 63 10.54 -14.32 -12.53
C ASP A 63 11.08 -15.10 -13.74
N ALA A 64 10.80 -14.62 -14.96
CA ALA A 64 11.20 -15.28 -16.21
C ALA A 64 12.55 -14.82 -16.76
N LEU A 65 12.95 -13.56 -16.53
CA LEU A 65 14.17 -13.00 -17.10
C LEU A 65 15.42 -13.36 -16.28
N PRO A 66 16.59 -13.52 -16.95
CA PRO A 66 17.87 -13.65 -16.27
C PRO A 66 18.18 -12.47 -15.33
N HIS A 67 19.05 -12.73 -14.36
CA HIS A 67 19.48 -11.71 -13.41
C HIS A 67 20.08 -10.48 -14.13
N GLY A 68 19.55 -9.28 -13.84
CA GLY A 68 19.99 -8.02 -14.43
C GLY A 68 19.22 -7.58 -15.68
N GLU A 69 18.64 -8.52 -16.45
CA GLU A 69 17.86 -8.17 -17.65
C GLU A 69 16.55 -7.46 -17.30
N TYR A 70 15.92 -7.85 -16.18
CA TYR A 70 14.74 -7.17 -15.69
C TYR A 70 15.03 -5.71 -15.34
N GLU A 71 16.10 -5.44 -14.60
CA GLU A 71 16.51 -4.08 -14.23
C GLU A 71 16.81 -3.23 -15.47
N GLN A 72 17.51 -3.80 -16.45
CA GLN A 72 17.83 -3.13 -17.71
C GLN A 72 16.56 -2.80 -18.51
N MET A 73 15.66 -3.77 -18.70
CA MET A 73 14.38 -3.58 -19.38
C MET A 73 13.57 -2.43 -18.75
N VAL A 74 13.51 -2.38 -17.41
CA VAL A 74 12.77 -1.34 -16.70
C VAL A 74 13.37 0.06 -16.92
N VAL A 75 14.69 0.18 -16.98
CA VAL A 75 15.36 1.48 -17.16
C VAL A 75 15.30 1.96 -18.60
N GLU A 76 15.49 1.05 -19.57
CA GLU A 76 15.69 1.41 -20.97
C GLU A 76 14.40 1.45 -21.78
N GLN A 77 13.40 0.64 -21.43
CA GLN A 77 12.27 0.35 -22.33
C GLN A 77 10.90 0.77 -21.77
N LEU A 78 10.79 1.09 -20.48
CA LEU A 78 9.51 1.40 -19.84
C LEU A 78 9.32 2.91 -19.59
N PRO A 79 8.07 3.42 -19.65
CA PRO A 79 7.78 4.84 -19.54
C PRO A 79 7.75 5.34 -18.07
N PHE A 80 8.39 4.65 -17.14
CA PHE A 80 8.39 4.97 -15.72
C PHE A 80 9.65 4.49 -15.01
N SER A 81 9.92 5.06 -13.84
CA SER A 81 11.14 4.75 -13.08
C SER A 81 11.11 3.36 -12.43
N PRO A 82 12.27 2.80 -12.06
CA PRO A 82 12.36 1.55 -11.29
C PRO A 82 11.57 1.59 -9.97
N SER A 83 11.46 2.77 -9.36
CA SER A 83 10.65 2.97 -8.15
C SER A 83 9.15 2.73 -8.41
N ILE A 84 8.63 3.26 -9.52
CA ILE A 84 7.23 3.03 -9.93
C ILE A 84 7.02 1.55 -10.27
N ALA A 85 7.96 0.94 -11.00
CA ALA A 85 7.90 -0.49 -11.32
C ALA A 85 7.78 -1.35 -10.04
N ARG A 86 8.61 -1.06 -9.04
CA ARG A 86 8.56 -1.74 -7.72
C ARG A 86 7.21 -1.54 -7.03
N GLN A 87 6.67 -0.32 -7.03
CA GLN A 87 5.38 -0.03 -6.40
C GLN A 87 4.23 -0.79 -7.07
N LEU A 88 4.20 -0.81 -8.42
CA LEU A 88 3.18 -1.51 -9.20
C LEU A 88 3.22 -3.02 -8.93
N ARG A 89 4.41 -3.62 -8.92
CA ARG A 89 4.61 -5.03 -8.58
C ARG A 89 4.09 -5.40 -7.20
N THR A 90 4.50 -4.65 -6.18
CA THR A 90 4.08 -4.89 -4.80
C THR A 90 2.58 -4.66 -4.63
N ALA A 91 2.01 -3.66 -5.29
CA ALA A 91 0.57 -3.44 -5.28
C ALA A 91 -0.18 -4.62 -5.92
N ALA A 92 0.29 -5.11 -7.07
CA ALA A 92 -0.31 -6.27 -7.74
C ALA A 92 -0.22 -7.54 -6.88
N GLU A 93 0.95 -7.84 -6.32
CA GLU A 93 1.13 -8.98 -5.40
C GLU A 93 0.20 -8.89 -4.19
N PHE A 94 0.03 -7.70 -3.63
CA PHE A 94 -0.88 -7.48 -2.50
C PHE A 94 -2.35 -7.67 -2.88
N VAL A 95 -2.78 -7.16 -4.04
CA VAL A 95 -4.13 -7.40 -4.57
C VAL A 95 -4.36 -8.91 -4.77
N ASP A 96 -3.39 -9.59 -5.37
CA ASP A 96 -3.46 -11.02 -5.69
C ASP A 96 -3.39 -11.91 -4.45
N SER A 97 -2.80 -11.43 -3.35
CA SER A 97 -2.80 -12.13 -2.06
C SER A 97 -4.20 -12.29 -1.45
N GLY A 98 -5.17 -11.47 -1.84
CA GLY A 98 -6.54 -11.53 -1.35
C GLY A 98 -6.72 -11.20 0.15
N ILE A 99 -5.68 -10.70 0.84
CA ILE A 99 -5.75 -10.34 2.27
C ILE A 99 -6.87 -9.31 2.53
N ILE A 100 -7.04 -8.38 1.58
CA ILE A 100 -8.12 -7.41 1.53
C ILE A 100 -8.88 -7.62 0.22
N PRO A 101 -10.21 -7.75 0.27
CA PRO A 101 -11.03 -7.85 -0.94
C PRO A 101 -10.80 -6.67 -1.87
N ARG A 102 -10.76 -6.93 -3.18
CA ARG A 102 -10.47 -5.92 -4.20
C ARG A 102 -11.42 -4.73 -4.13
N GLU A 103 -12.67 -4.99 -3.77
CA GLU A 103 -13.76 -4.00 -3.66
C GLU A 103 -13.55 -3.01 -2.51
N GLN A 104 -12.69 -3.37 -1.54
CA GLN A 104 -12.35 -2.52 -0.40
C GLN A 104 -11.03 -1.75 -0.63
N LEU A 105 -10.25 -2.16 -1.63
CA LEU A 105 -8.98 -1.53 -1.92
C LEU A 105 -9.17 -0.15 -2.57
N PRO A 106 -8.26 0.78 -2.31
CA PRO A 106 -8.27 2.06 -2.99
C PRO A 106 -7.88 1.94 -4.45
N ASP A 107 -8.40 2.88 -5.22
CA ASP A 107 -8.24 3.00 -6.67
C ASP A 107 -6.79 3.27 -7.10
N SER A 108 -6.01 3.95 -6.27
CA SER A 108 -4.63 4.33 -6.62
C SER A 108 -3.63 3.24 -6.25
N TYR A 109 -2.84 2.79 -7.23
CA TYR A 109 -1.74 1.84 -7.01
C TYR A 109 -0.77 2.33 -5.91
N ALA A 110 -0.54 3.64 -5.79
CA ALA A 110 0.35 4.22 -4.80
C ALA A 110 -0.22 4.11 -3.38
N THR A 111 -1.55 4.18 -3.25
CA THR A 111 -2.27 3.98 -1.99
C THR A 111 -2.30 2.49 -1.63
N VAL A 112 -2.58 1.61 -2.61
CA VAL A 112 -2.50 0.15 -2.43
C VAL A 112 -1.10 -0.28 -2.00
N TYR A 113 -0.05 0.23 -2.65
CA TYR A 113 1.34 0.01 -2.25
C TYR A 113 1.62 0.47 -0.81
N GLN A 114 1.08 1.62 -0.40
CA GLN A 114 1.24 2.11 0.97
C GLN A 114 0.56 1.22 2.00
N ILE A 115 -0.56 0.60 1.65
CA ILE A 115 -1.27 -0.39 2.47
C ILE A 115 -0.48 -1.69 2.52
N ALA A 116 -0.01 -2.19 1.37
CA ALA A 116 0.81 -3.40 1.26
C ALA A 116 2.10 -3.33 2.07
N THR A 117 2.62 -2.12 2.29
CA THR A 117 3.84 -1.87 3.08
C THR A 117 3.55 -1.59 4.56
N LEU A 118 2.30 -1.69 5.02
CA LEU A 118 1.99 -1.62 6.44
C LEU A 118 2.51 -2.86 7.17
N PRO A 119 3.11 -2.70 8.36
CA PRO A 119 3.36 -3.82 9.27
C PRO A 119 2.10 -4.66 9.52
N LYS A 120 2.24 -5.98 9.52
CA LYS A 120 1.13 -6.93 9.69
C LYS A 120 0.19 -6.59 10.88
N PRO A 121 0.68 -6.25 12.09
CA PRO A 121 -0.21 -5.90 13.20
C PRO A 121 -1.11 -4.70 12.92
N ILE A 122 -0.58 -3.72 12.18
CA ILE A 122 -1.30 -2.49 11.80
C ILE A 122 -2.34 -2.81 10.74
N LEU A 123 -1.98 -3.65 9.77
CA LEU A 123 -2.88 -4.06 8.70
C LEU A 123 -4.10 -4.79 9.27
N GLU A 124 -3.89 -5.71 10.20
CA GLU A 124 -4.96 -6.45 10.87
C GLU A 124 -5.85 -5.53 11.72
N GLU A 125 -5.25 -4.61 12.49
CA GLU A 125 -6.01 -3.64 13.27
C GLU A 125 -6.85 -2.72 12.37
N ALA A 126 -6.25 -2.21 11.28
CA ALA A 126 -6.94 -1.36 10.32
C ALA A 126 -8.08 -2.10 9.60
N LYS A 127 -7.91 -3.41 9.35
CA LYS A 127 -8.95 -4.29 8.82
C LYS A 127 -10.09 -4.50 9.81
N GLN A 128 -9.77 -4.82 11.08
CA GLN A 128 -10.77 -4.99 12.13
C GLN A 128 -11.60 -3.72 12.38
N LYS A 129 -10.96 -2.55 12.29
CA LYS A 129 -11.60 -1.25 12.48
C LYS A 129 -12.26 -0.70 11.20
N ALA A 130 -12.32 -1.48 10.11
CA ALA A 130 -12.85 -1.07 8.81
C ALA A 130 -12.26 0.26 8.29
N MET A 131 -10.99 0.55 8.63
CA MET A 131 -10.32 1.79 8.24
C MET A 131 -9.86 1.75 6.79
N ILE A 132 -9.58 0.55 6.26
CA ILE A 132 -9.22 0.34 4.86
C ILE A 132 -10.49 0.32 4.02
N ARG A 133 -10.64 1.35 3.20
CA ARG A 133 -11.80 1.58 2.33
C ARG A 133 -11.34 2.28 1.04
N PRO A 134 -12.13 2.23 -0.05
CA PRO A 134 -11.74 2.86 -1.31
C PRO A 134 -11.44 4.36 -1.19
N SER A 135 -12.15 5.05 -0.28
CA SER A 135 -12.00 6.48 -0.03
C SER A 135 -10.89 6.86 0.97
N ILE A 136 -10.04 5.91 1.38
CA ILE A 136 -8.95 6.22 2.31
C ILE A 136 -7.95 7.19 1.66
N THR A 137 -7.60 8.23 2.39
CA THR A 137 -6.67 9.25 1.94
C THR A 137 -5.23 8.90 2.32
N ARG A 138 -4.29 9.45 1.55
CA ARG A 138 -2.85 9.37 1.88
C ARG A 138 -2.54 9.94 3.27
N ARG A 139 -3.25 10.98 3.69
CA ARG A 139 -3.11 11.58 5.02
C ARG A 139 -3.50 10.57 6.11
N GLU A 140 -4.66 9.91 5.98
CA GLU A 140 -5.11 8.88 6.93
C GLU A 140 -4.11 7.73 7.03
N LEU A 141 -3.56 7.26 5.91
CA LEU A 141 -2.52 6.22 5.91
C LEU A 141 -1.22 6.69 6.59
N THR A 142 -0.87 7.96 6.44
CA THR A 142 0.31 8.54 7.09
C THR A 142 0.11 8.66 8.59
N GLU A 143 -1.08 9.05 9.03
CA GLU A 143 -1.46 9.07 10.44
C GLU A 143 -1.46 7.67 11.05
N LEU A 144 -2.00 6.65 10.37
CA LEU A 144 -1.91 5.26 10.82
C LEU A 144 -0.47 4.82 11.05
N LYS A 145 0.43 5.09 10.10
CA LYS A 145 1.86 4.79 10.25
C LYS A 145 2.48 5.56 11.43
N ARG A 146 2.09 6.82 11.63
CA ARG A 146 2.60 7.68 12.71
C ARG A 146 2.14 7.20 14.09
N LEU A 147 0.84 6.98 14.29
CA LEU A 147 0.27 6.52 15.56
C LEU A 147 0.94 5.22 16.01
N HIS A 148 1.17 4.31 15.06
CA HIS A 148 1.87 3.08 15.36
C HIS A 148 3.37 3.25 15.60
N LYS A 149 4.06 4.15 14.89
CA LYS A 149 5.47 4.46 15.17
C LYS A 149 5.64 5.08 16.56
N SER A 150 4.69 5.88 17.02
CA SER A 150 4.66 6.42 18.38
C SER A 150 4.26 5.39 19.45
N SER A 151 3.46 4.37 19.11
CA SER A 151 3.15 3.28 20.05
C SER A 151 4.25 2.21 20.08
N SER A 152 5.01 2.05 18.98
CA SER A 152 6.18 1.17 18.86
C SER A 152 7.52 1.86 19.17
N SER A 153 7.50 3.14 19.54
CA SER A 153 8.66 3.80 20.17
C SER A 153 8.80 3.46 21.66
N VAL A 154 7.89 2.65 22.21
CA VAL A 154 8.27 1.79 23.35
C VAL A 154 9.26 0.78 22.77
N PRO A 155 10.53 0.76 23.23
CA PRO A 155 11.49 -0.22 22.74
C PRO A 155 10.83 -1.59 22.73
N HIS A 156 10.98 -2.37 21.67
CA HIS A 156 10.57 -3.78 21.73
C HIS A 156 11.43 -4.43 22.81
N VAL A 157 10.90 -4.42 24.02
CA VAL A 157 11.52 -5.00 25.19
C VAL A 157 11.48 -6.49 24.93
N ASP A 158 12.64 -7.08 24.68
CA ASP A 158 12.80 -8.52 24.61
C ASP A 158 12.43 -9.09 25.99
N MET A 159 11.17 -9.48 26.12
CA MET A 159 10.59 -9.89 27.39
C MET A 159 11.28 -11.16 27.90
N ALA A 160 11.77 -12.02 27.01
CA ALA A 160 12.57 -13.18 27.37
C ALA A 160 13.90 -12.76 28.03
N LYS A 161 14.57 -11.75 27.46
CA LYS A 161 15.81 -11.19 28.03
C LYS A 161 15.58 -10.51 29.39
N LEU A 162 14.45 -9.82 29.57
CA LEU A 162 14.09 -9.24 30.88
C LEU A 162 13.77 -10.30 31.93
N ILE A 163 13.03 -11.35 31.57
CA ILE A 163 12.72 -12.48 32.46
C ILE A 163 14.02 -13.16 32.92
N GLU A 164 14.95 -13.38 32.00
CA GLU A 164 16.25 -13.98 32.32
C GLU A 164 17.12 -13.06 33.19
N ARG A 165 17.07 -11.74 32.94
CA ARG A 165 17.77 -10.76 33.79
C ARG A 165 17.18 -10.75 35.22
N ARG A 166 15.84 -10.79 35.34
CA ARG A 166 15.15 -10.87 36.64
C ARG A 166 15.53 -12.13 37.39
N ARG A 167 15.60 -13.28 36.72
CA ARG A 167 16.01 -14.57 37.31
C ARG A 167 17.42 -14.50 37.89
N ARG A 168 18.38 -13.96 37.13
CA ARG A 168 19.77 -13.79 37.60
C ARG A 168 19.87 -12.90 38.83
N LEU A 169 19.19 -11.75 38.81
CA LEU A 169 19.19 -10.81 39.95
C LEU A 169 18.60 -11.44 41.22
N LEU A 170 17.56 -12.26 41.09
CA LEU A 170 16.99 -12.96 42.25
C LEU A 170 17.96 -13.98 42.86
N VAL A 171 18.68 -14.73 42.03
CA VAL A 171 19.70 -15.68 42.51
C VAL A 171 20.83 -14.95 43.24
N GLU A 172 21.29 -13.84 42.68
CA GLU A 172 22.34 -13.01 43.28
C GLU A 172 21.89 -12.41 44.63
N LEU A 173 20.67 -11.91 44.70
CA LEU A 173 20.08 -11.36 45.92
C LEU A 173 19.95 -12.41 47.02
N LEU A 174 19.60 -13.66 46.67
CA LEU A 174 19.58 -14.77 47.62
C LEU A 174 20.98 -15.11 48.15
N LYS A 175 22.00 -15.08 47.29
CA LYS A 175 23.39 -15.29 47.71
C LYS A 175 23.86 -14.20 48.68
N ILE A 176 23.62 -12.94 48.34
CA ILE A 176 23.99 -11.80 49.19
C ILE A 176 23.27 -11.89 50.54
N ARG A 177 21.97 -12.20 50.56
CA ARG A 177 21.22 -12.41 51.81
C ARG A 177 21.80 -13.52 52.67
N ARG A 178 22.26 -14.62 52.06
CA ARG A 178 22.91 -15.72 52.77
C ARG A 178 24.25 -15.28 53.36
N GLN A 179 25.08 -14.60 52.59
CA GLN A 179 26.36 -14.04 53.06
C GLN A 179 26.17 -13.06 54.23
N MET A 180 25.17 -12.19 54.14
CA MET A 180 24.80 -11.26 55.22
C MET A 180 24.37 -12.01 56.48
N LYS A 181 23.56 -13.07 56.34
CA LYS A 181 23.16 -13.92 57.48
C LYS A 181 24.34 -14.63 58.13
N ASP A 182 25.24 -15.18 57.32
CA ASP A 182 26.42 -15.91 57.80
C ASP A 182 27.43 -14.95 58.47
N ALA A 183 27.59 -13.73 57.95
CA ALA A 183 28.41 -12.68 58.57
C ALA A 183 27.82 -12.20 59.91
N ASN A 184 26.49 -12.04 59.97
CA ASN A 184 25.79 -11.61 61.18
C ASN A 184 25.64 -12.71 62.24
N SER A 185 25.94 -13.98 61.90
CA SER A 185 25.97 -15.11 62.85
C SER A 185 27.38 -15.40 63.39
N ARG A 186 28.39 -14.64 62.95
CA ARG A 186 29.81 -14.76 63.36
C ARG A 186 30.25 -13.63 64.31
N ILE A 187 29.35 -12.72 64.64
CA ILE A 187 29.49 -11.66 65.65
C ILE A 187 28.68 -12.10 66.87
#